data_AF-A0AAI8KTZ7-F1
#
_entry.id   AF-A0AAI8KTZ7-F1
#
_cell.length_a   1.000
_cell.length_b   1.000
_cell.length_c   1.000
_cell.angle_alpha   90.00
_cell.angle_beta   90.00
_cell.angle_gamma   90.00
#
_symmetry.space_group_name_H-M   'P 1'
#
loop_
_entity.id
_entity.type
_entity.pdbx_description
1 polymer ?
#
loop_
_entity_poly.entity_id
_entity_poly.type
_entity_poly.pdbx_seq_one_letter_code
_entity_poly.pdbx_strand_id
1 'polypeptide(L)'
;MFPPTGTSRDQYTQRVGDPGGLFLVLDEDGTVRGYRSPYQEIFATGDLDQVLYFGAEDAVRHLAEHIVAHTPGHGPVTNLISGQAQMLDRINPAWGSRFRSGGMDGAQTAQPCGRNPLERLAWIAGTWREQDPYTNLAFFRGEDISAEQIALLHGANPEQVAAGTRLSDLRSMDGTGRDSWDIAWESCCFGQAGDWAFVMYHETPPGIRADSAALSRLGVTETVRLSATAAKAIYTFDYTRDGRRIDDDWGVLELIWYERGRAPYYRGGQLDFLNRAIRRAELDHPELTDEFELYFHALETALGLQLPRQAIQEATVQAAQWVRSNG
;
A
#
# COMPACT_ATOMS: atom_id res chain seq x y z
N MET A 1 -12.45 -20.02 20.05
CA MET A 1 -13.23 -19.24 21.04
C MET A 1 -14.01 -18.20 20.25
N PHE A 2 -15.27 -17.93 20.59
CA PHE A 2 -16.05 -16.89 19.89
C PHE A 2 -15.56 -15.50 20.35
N PRO A 3 -15.50 -14.48 19.47
CA PRO A 3 -15.12 -13.12 19.86
C PRO A 3 -16.00 -12.59 21.00
N PRO A 4 -15.46 -11.82 21.97
CA PRO A 4 -16.29 -11.17 22.97
C PRO A 4 -17.30 -10.24 22.31
N THR A 5 -18.52 -10.19 22.85
CA THR A 5 -19.60 -9.34 22.36
C THR A 5 -19.95 -8.25 23.37
N GLY A 6 -20.59 -7.18 22.92
CA GLY A 6 -21.18 -6.16 23.78
C GLY A 6 -22.26 -5.34 23.08
N THR A 7 -22.76 -4.33 23.79
CA THR A 7 -23.81 -3.43 23.28
C THR A 7 -23.28 -2.03 22.94
N SER A 8 -22.00 -1.77 23.18
CA SER A 8 -21.33 -0.54 22.74
C SER A 8 -19.82 -0.75 22.61
N ARG A 9 -19.16 0.02 21.73
CA ARG A 9 -17.70 -0.05 21.53
C ARG A 9 -16.89 0.28 22.79
N ASP A 10 -17.45 1.08 23.70
CA ASP A 10 -16.77 1.50 24.94
C ASP A 10 -16.53 0.32 25.90
N GLN A 11 -17.26 -0.79 25.70
CA GLN A 11 -17.07 -2.03 26.44
C GLN A 11 -15.85 -2.82 25.96
N TYR A 12 -15.21 -2.43 24.84
CA TYR A 12 -14.03 -3.12 24.29
C TYR A 12 -12.95 -3.33 25.36
N THR A 13 -12.48 -2.25 25.99
CA THR A 13 -11.37 -2.29 26.96
C THR A 13 -11.68 -3.14 28.20
N GLN A 14 -12.97 -3.32 28.52
CA GLN A 14 -13.39 -4.11 29.68
C GLN A 14 -13.51 -5.61 29.36
N ARG A 15 -13.74 -5.96 28.09
CA ARG A 15 -14.08 -7.33 27.66
C ARG A 15 -12.99 -8.01 26.85
N VAL A 16 -12.13 -7.23 26.22
CA VAL A 16 -11.03 -7.77 25.43
C VAL A 16 -9.80 -7.82 26.33
N GLY A 17 -9.41 -9.05 26.73
CA GLY A 17 -8.25 -9.29 27.60
C GLY A 17 -6.90 -9.12 26.89
N ASP A 18 -6.84 -9.33 25.58
CA ASP A 18 -5.63 -9.20 24.76
C ASP A 18 -5.72 -8.00 23.79
N PRO A 19 -4.67 -7.18 23.66
CA PRO A 19 -4.63 -6.12 22.66
C PRO A 19 -4.85 -6.67 21.23
N GLY A 20 -5.74 -6.05 20.46
CA GLY A 20 -5.94 -6.37 19.04
C GLY A 20 -6.85 -7.56 18.70
N GLY A 21 -7.56 -8.14 19.67
CA GLY A 21 -8.60 -9.14 19.44
C GLY A 21 -9.88 -8.57 18.81
N LEU A 22 -10.63 -9.38 18.06
CA LEU A 22 -11.92 -8.95 17.51
C LEU A 22 -12.98 -8.83 18.62
N PHE A 23 -13.73 -7.73 18.61
CA PHE A 23 -14.87 -7.47 19.48
C PHE A 23 -16.11 -7.15 18.64
N LEU A 24 -17.26 -7.75 18.99
CA LEU A 24 -18.49 -7.58 18.22
C LEU A 24 -19.52 -6.73 18.98
N VAL A 25 -20.11 -5.75 18.30
CA VAL A 25 -21.23 -4.96 18.80
C VAL A 25 -22.43 -5.20 17.89
N LEU A 26 -23.58 -5.52 18.49
CA LEU A 26 -24.86 -5.64 17.78
C LEU A 26 -25.65 -4.34 17.95
N ASP A 27 -25.94 -3.67 16.84
CA ASP A 27 -26.80 -2.49 16.80
C ASP A 27 -28.29 -2.90 16.83
N GLU A 28 -29.16 -1.93 17.18
CA GLU A 28 -30.61 -2.11 17.25
C GLU A 28 -31.25 -2.49 15.91
N ASP A 29 -30.63 -2.10 14.79
CA ASP A 29 -31.08 -2.41 13.44
C ASP A 29 -30.67 -3.81 12.95
N GLY A 30 -29.96 -4.57 13.79
CA GLY A 30 -29.45 -5.90 13.48
C GLY A 30 -28.07 -5.92 12.81
N THR A 31 -27.45 -4.75 12.59
CA THR A 31 -26.08 -4.65 12.08
C THR A 31 -25.09 -5.11 13.15
N VAL A 32 -24.14 -5.95 12.75
CA VAL A 32 -23.00 -6.32 13.60
C VAL A 32 -21.77 -5.53 13.16
N ARG A 33 -21.17 -4.83 14.11
CA ARG A 33 -19.93 -4.08 13.95
C ARG A 33 -18.77 -4.80 14.61
N GLY A 34 -17.65 -4.92 13.91
CA GLY A 34 -16.42 -5.51 14.40
C GLY A 34 -15.39 -4.45 14.78
N TYR A 35 -14.80 -4.55 15.97
CA TYR A 35 -13.77 -3.64 16.47
C TYR A 35 -12.49 -4.38 16.82
N ARG A 36 -11.34 -3.76 16.56
CA ARG A 36 -10.00 -4.21 17.03
C ARG A 36 -9.38 -3.30 18.08
N SER A 37 -10.00 -2.15 18.29
CA SER A 37 -9.73 -1.24 19.39
C SER A 37 -10.98 -0.38 19.59
N PRO A 38 -11.06 0.40 20.68
CA PRO A 38 -12.15 1.36 20.87
C PRO A 38 -12.29 2.39 19.74
N TYR A 39 -11.23 2.57 18.94
CA TYR A 39 -11.12 3.59 17.89
C TYR A 39 -11.09 3.01 16.48
N GLN A 40 -11.09 1.69 16.31
CA GLN A 40 -10.90 1.03 15.02
C GLN A 40 -12.00 0.00 14.75
N GLU A 41 -13.04 0.43 14.02
CA GLU A 41 -14.11 -0.44 13.48
C GLU A 41 -13.67 -1.04 12.15
N ILE A 42 -13.52 -2.36 12.08
CA ILE A 42 -12.93 -3.08 10.93
C ILE A 42 -13.94 -3.59 9.90
N PHE A 43 -15.22 -3.65 10.27
CA PHE A 43 -16.35 -3.99 9.39
C PHE A 43 -17.68 -3.63 10.07
N ALA A 44 -18.73 -3.47 9.26
CA ALA A 44 -20.13 -3.45 9.68
C ALA A 44 -20.96 -4.22 8.66
N THR A 45 -21.77 -5.19 9.11
CA THR A 45 -22.57 -6.03 8.22
C THR A 45 -23.82 -6.58 8.91
N GLY A 46 -24.91 -6.70 8.15
CA GLY A 46 -26.12 -7.42 8.57
C GLY A 46 -26.10 -8.91 8.17
N ASP A 47 -25.06 -9.36 7.46
CA ASP A 47 -24.92 -10.75 7.03
C ASP A 47 -24.24 -11.59 8.11
N LEU A 48 -25.02 -12.46 8.76
CA LEU A 48 -24.53 -13.31 9.85
C LEU A 48 -23.47 -14.33 9.40
N ASP A 49 -23.48 -14.79 8.14
CA ASP A 49 -22.44 -15.69 7.63
C ASP A 49 -21.10 -14.96 7.51
N GLN A 50 -21.11 -13.66 7.20
CA GLN A 50 -19.91 -12.83 7.20
C GLN A 50 -19.37 -12.61 8.61
N VAL A 51 -20.24 -12.37 9.58
CA VAL A 51 -19.85 -12.24 10.99
C VAL A 51 -19.17 -13.52 11.48
N LEU A 52 -19.76 -14.68 11.17
CA LEU A 52 -19.19 -15.99 11.52
C LEU A 52 -17.84 -16.22 10.83
N TYR A 53 -17.73 -15.86 9.55
CA TYR A 53 -16.47 -15.91 8.81
C TYR A 53 -15.38 -15.06 9.47
N PHE A 54 -15.67 -13.79 9.81
CA PHE A 54 -14.71 -12.91 10.46
C PHE A 54 -14.29 -13.40 11.86
N GLY A 55 -15.24 -13.93 12.64
CA GLY A 55 -14.95 -14.56 13.92
C GLY A 55 -14.08 -15.80 13.77
N ALA A 56 -14.32 -16.62 12.74
CA ALA A 56 -13.51 -17.80 12.45
C ALA A 56 -12.09 -17.42 12.00
N GLU A 57 -11.94 -16.43 11.09
CA GLU A 57 -10.65 -15.95 10.64
C GLU A 57 -9.79 -15.44 11.82
N ASP A 58 -10.38 -14.64 12.72
CA ASP A 58 -9.67 -14.12 13.89
C ASP A 58 -9.28 -15.24 14.88
N ALA A 59 -10.16 -16.21 15.11
CA ALA A 59 -9.86 -17.34 16.00
C ALA A 59 -8.77 -18.27 15.42
N VAL A 60 -8.82 -18.55 14.11
CA VAL A 60 -7.83 -19.39 13.43
C VAL A 60 -6.46 -18.70 13.42
N ARG A 61 -6.42 -17.37 13.24
CA ARG A 61 -5.19 -16.58 13.36
C ARG A 61 -4.59 -16.67 14.76
N HIS A 62 -5.36 -16.41 15.82
CA HIS A 62 -4.87 -16.50 17.20
C HIS A 62 -4.34 -17.90 17.53
N LEU A 63 -5.01 -18.95 17.05
CA LEU A 63 -4.53 -20.32 17.20
C LEU A 63 -3.18 -20.51 16.51
N ALA A 64 -3.03 -20.00 15.29
CA ALA A 64 -1.79 -20.12 14.53
C ALA A 64 -0.64 -19.36 15.23
N GLU A 65 -0.88 -18.15 15.74
CA GLU A 65 0.09 -17.37 16.53
C GLU A 65 0.48 -18.11 17.82
N HIS A 66 -0.49 -18.69 18.51
CA HIS A 66 -0.24 -19.48 19.71
C HIS A 66 0.66 -20.69 19.42
N ILE A 67 0.40 -21.43 18.33
CA ILE A 67 1.21 -22.57 17.90
C ILE A 67 2.65 -22.14 17.60
N VAL A 68 2.84 -21.03 16.86
CA VAL A 68 4.17 -20.49 16.53
C VAL A 68 4.92 -20.09 17.79
N ALA A 69 4.27 -19.41 18.74
CA ALA A 69 4.88 -18.98 19.99
C ALA A 69 5.31 -20.15 20.90
N HIS A 70 4.67 -21.32 20.79
CA HIS A 70 4.89 -22.46 21.69
C HIS A 70 5.56 -23.68 21.02
N THR A 71 5.96 -23.57 19.76
CA THR A 71 6.64 -24.67 19.03
C THR A 71 7.99 -24.19 18.46
N PRO A 72 9.09 -24.34 19.22
CA PRO A 72 10.42 -23.94 18.75
C PRO A 72 10.84 -24.75 17.50
N GLY A 73 11.29 -24.06 16.44
CA GLY A 73 11.83 -24.70 15.23
C GLY A 73 10.87 -24.79 14.04
N HIS A 74 9.62 -24.31 14.16
CA HIS A 74 8.73 -24.07 13.03
C HIS A 74 8.72 -22.58 12.68
N GLY A 75 9.75 -22.09 11.98
CA GLY A 75 9.63 -20.85 11.20
C GLY A 75 9.08 -21.15 9.80
N PRO A 76 8.71 -20.14 8.98
CA PRO A 76 8.28 -18.75 9.23
C PRO A 76 6.74 -18.61 9.17
N VAL A 77 6.26 -17.37 9.32
CA VAL A 77 4.86 -16.88 9.11
C VAL A 77 4.18 -17.44 7.84
N THR A 78 4.93 -17.96 6.86
CA THR A 78 4.42 -18.63 5.66
C THR A 78 3.57 -19.86 5.92
N ASN A 79 3.88 -20.64 6.97
CA ASN A 79 3.02 -21.75 7.39
C ASN A 79 1.73 -21.25 8.06
N LEU A 80 1.74 -20.02 8.62
CA LEU A 80 0.60 -19.39 9.28
C LEU A 80 -0.52 -19.14 8.26
N ILE A 81 -0.24 -18.42 7.17
CA ILE A 81 -1.27 -17.98 6.23
C ILE A 81 -1.86 -19.15 5.44
N SER A 82 -0.99 -20.02 4.91
CA SER A 82 -1.42 -21.24 4.22
C SER A 82 -2.18 -22.18 5.17
N GLY A 83 -1.75 -22.28 6.44
CA GLY A 83 -2.44 -23.04 7.49
C GLY A 83 -3.81 -22.47 7.84
N GLN A 84 -3.93 -21.14 7.96
CA GLN A 84 -5.21 -20.46 8.16
C GLN A 84 -6.19 -20.78 7.02
N ALA A 85 -5.73 -20.66 5.77
CA ALA A 85 -6.54 -20.97 4.59
C ALA A 85 -7.04 -22.42 4.61
N GLN A 86 -6.18 -23.38 4.93
CA GLN A 86 -6.55 -24.80 5.04
C GLN A 86 -7.52 -25.07 6.18
N MET A 87 -7.36 -24.40 7.33
CA MET A 87 -8.26 -24.58 8.46
C MET A 87 -9.65 -24.00 8.19
N LEU A 88 -9.72 -22.80 7.58
CA LEU A 88 -10.98 -22.21 7.14
C LEU A 88 -11.68 -23.08 6.10
N ASP A 89 -10.94 -23.63 5.14
CA ASP A 89 -11.46 -24.56 4.13
C ASP A 89 -12.08 -25.83 4.75
N ARG A 90 -11.45 -26.37 5.80
CA ARG A 90 -12.00 -27.52 6.56
C ARG A 90 -13.25 -27.17 7.35
N ILE A 91 -13.34 -25.95 7.88
CA ILE A 91 -14.52 -25.50 8.64
C ILE A 91 -15.68 -25.27 7.67
N ASN A 92 -15.43 -24.53 6.59
CA ASN A 92 -16.37 -24.24 5.53
C ASN A 92 -15.60 -23.92 4.24
N PRO A 93 -15.74 -24.73 3.16
CA PRO A 93 -15.04 -24.48 1.90
C PRO A 93 -15.29 -23.10 1.31
N ALA A 94 -16.48 -22.52 1.51
CA ALA A 94 -16.78 -21.16 1.06
C ALA A 94 -15.94 -20.11 1.81
N TRP A 95 -15.67 -20.33 3.10
CA TRP A 95 -14.81 -19.46 3.90
C TRP A 95 -13.33 -19.60 3.49
N GLY A 96 -12.87 -20.83 3.22
CA GLY A 96 -11.55 -21.08 2.65
C GLY A 96 -11.35 -20.39 1.31
N SER A 97 -12.36 -20.44 0.43
CA SER A 97 -12.36 -19.72 -0.85
C SER A 97 -12.28 -18.21 -0.65
N ARG A 98 -13.16 -17.64 0.20
CA ARG A 98 -13.17 -16.19 0.52
C ARG A 98 -11.83 -15.71 1.05
N PHE A 99 -11.23 -16.46 1.96
CA PHE A 99 -9.92 -16.14 2.51
C PHE A 99 -8.85 -16.11 1.42
N ARG A 100 -8.81 -17.09 0.51
CA ARG A 100 -7.82 -17.10 -0.58
C ARG A 100 -8.02 -15.99 -1.61
N SER A 101 -9.26 -15.57 -1.85
CA SER A 101 -9.56 -14.39 -2.67
C SER A 101 -9.29 -13.07 -1.96
N GLY A 102 -9.18 -13.09 -0.62
CA GLY A 102 -8.90 -11.94 0.23
C GLY A 102 -10.00 -10.89 0.31
N GLY A 103 -11.24 -11.26 0.02
CA GLY A 103 -12.36 -10.32 0.04
C GLY A 103 -13.73 -10.99 0.03
N MET A 104 -14.76 -10.16 0.15
CA MET A 104 -16.16 -10.57 0.35
C MET A 104 -16.79 -11.18 -0.91
N ASP A 105 -16.36 -10.73 -2.09
CA ASP A 105 -16.81 -11.27 -3.37
C ASP A 105 -15.92 -12.45 -3.78
N GLY A 106 -16.09 -13.59 -3.12
CA GLY A 106 -15.37 -14.83 -3.43
C GLY A 106 -15.68 -15.46 -4.80
N ALA A 107 -16.35 -14.73 -5.71
CA ALA A 107 -16.83 -15.24 -7.00
C ALA A 107 -15.78 -15.19 -8.11
N GLN A 108 -14.77 -14.33 -8.01
CA GLN A 108 -13.63 -14.31 -8.94
C GLN A 108 -12.39 -14.86 -8.25
N THR A 109 -11.96 -16.04 -8.70
CA THR A 109 -10.58 -16.46 -8.52
C THR A 109 -9.69 -15.49 -9.28
N ALA A 110 -9.08 -14.54 -8.56
CA ALA A 110 -7.99 -13.75 -9.10
C ALA A 110 -6.93 -14.71 -9.67
N GLN A 111 -6.38 -14.40 -10.83
CA GLN A 111 -5.30 -15.23 -11.40
C GLN A 111 -4.08 -15.19 -10.47
N PRO A 112 -3.24 -16.25 -10.44
CA PRO A 112 -1.96 -16.21 -9.74
C PRO A 112 -1.22 -14.92 -10.11
N CYS A 113 -0.70 -14.20 -9.12
CA CYS A 113 0.25 -13.14 -9.42
C CYS A 113 1.49 -13.81 -10.06
N GLY A 114 1.59 -13.70 -11.38
CA GLY A 114 2.66 -14.32 -12.13
C GLY A 114 3.95 -13.52 -12.02
N ARG A 115 5.07 -14.25 -11.91
CA ARG A 115 6.49 -13.79 -11.88
C ARG A 115 7.04 -13.48 -10.49
N ASN A 116 8.37 -13.41 -10.42
CA ASN A 116 9.12 -12.98 -9.25
C ASN A 116 8.73 -11.53 -8.88
N PRO A 117 8.16 -11.28 -7.69
CA PRO A 117 7.74 -9.94 -7.27
C PRO A 117 8.88 -8.92 -7.30
N LEU A 118 10.10 -9.38 -6.97
CA LEU A 118 11.30 -8.55 -6.94
C LEU A 118 11.84 -8.22 -8.34
N GLU A 119 11.25 -8.73 -9.41
CA GLU A 119 11.57 -8.29 -10.77
C GLU A 119 10.73 -7.08 -11.21
N ARG A 120 9.71 -6.68 -10.43
CA ARG A 120 8.66 -5.76 -10.87
C ARG A 120 8.59 -4.44 -10.11
N LEU A 121 7.58 -4.18 -9.26
CA LEU A 121 7.56 -2.97 -8.44
C LEU A 121 8.23 -3.18 -7.07
N ALA A 122 8.11 -4.39 -6.50
CA ALA A 122 8.54 -4.67 -5.13
C ALA A 122 10.05 -4.47 -4.86
N TRP A 123 10.90 -4.52 -5.89
CA TRP A 123 12.35 -4.29 -5.72
C TRP A 123 12.68 -2.92 -5.11
N ILE A 124 11.82 -1.91 -5.30
CA ILE A 124 12.08 -0.57 -4.78
C ILE A 124 11.86 -0.49 -3.28
N ALA A 125 11.09 -1.42 -2.69
CA ALA A 125 10.74 -1.40 -1.28
C ALA A 125 11.98 -1.35 -0.37
N GLY A 126 13.02 -2.13 -0.69
CA GLY A 126 14.26 -2.17 0.08
C GLY A 126 15.01 -0.83 0.11
N THR A 127 15.13 -0.13 -1.02
CA THR A 127 15.82 1.18 -1.06
C THR A 127 14.93 2.30 -0.55
N TRP A 128 13.63 2.24 -0.86
CA TRP A 128 12.65 3.23 -0.45
C TRP A 128 12.42 3.23 1.07
N ARG A 129 12.61 2.08 1.71
CA ARG A 129 12.65 1.96 3.17
C ARG A 129 13.74 2.85 3.79
N GLU A 130 14.86 2.99 3.11
CA GLU A 130 15.97 3.85 3.50
C GLU A 130 15.85 5.27 2.90
N GLN A 131 14.68 5.61 2.34
CA GLN A 131 14.39 6.88 1.66
C GLN A 131 15.28 7.14 0.43
N ASP A 132 15.83 6.09 -0.17
CA ASP A 132 16.72 6.17 -1.33
C ASP A 132 15.98 5.70 -2.61
N PRO A 133 16.00 6.47 -3.71
CA PRO A 133 16.59 7.81 -3.86
C PRO A 133 15.69 8.98 -3.47
N TYR A 134 14.42 8.71 -3.12
CA TYR A 134 13.45 9.75 -2.83
C TYR A 134 12.41 9.28 -1.80
N THR A 135 11.86 10.22 -1.03
CA THR A 135 10.82 9.93 -0.03
C THR A 135 9.42 9.84 -0.61
N ASN A 136 9.15 10.42 -1.77
CA ASN A 136 7.84 10.34 -2.43
C ASN A 136 7.95 9.58 -3.75
N LEU A 137 6.95 8.74 -3.99
CA LEU A 137 6.72 8.05 -5.25
C LEU A 137 5.26 8.29 -5.64
N ALA A 138 5.05 9.10 -6.68
CA ALA A 138 3.74 9.47 -7.17
C ALA A 138 3.50 8.91 -8.57
N PHE A 139 2.31 8.37 -8.81
CA PHE A 139 1.87 7.80 -10.08
C PHE A 139 0.59 8.50 -10.55
N PHE A 140 0.49 8.72 -11.86
CA PHE A 140 -0.62 9.44 -12.50
C PHE A 140 -1.10 8.67 -13.73
N ARG A 141 -2.43 8.47 -13.86
CA ARG A 141 -3.07 7.79 -14.98
C ARG A 141 -4.30 8.56 -15.48
N GLY A 142 -4.54 8.51 -16.79
CA GLY A 142 -5.55 9.31 -17.46
C GLY A 142 -5.31 9.40 -18.97
N GLU A 143 -6.06 10.27 -19.64
CA GLU A 143 -6.01 10.43 -21.10
C GLU A 143 -4.81 11.28 -21.53
N ASP A 144 -4.02 10.80 -22.49
CA ASP A 144 -2.87 11.49 -23.08
C ASP A 144 -1.86 12.09 -22.09
N ILE A 145 -1.67 11.44 -20.94
CA ILE A 145 -0.73 11.92 -19.92
C ILE A 145 0.71 11.87 -20.44
N SER A 146 1.43 12.97 -20.21
CA SER A 146 2.88 13.07 -20.39
C SER A 146 3.58 13.19 -19.03
N ALA A 147 4.56 12.33 -18.80
CA ALA A 147 5.41 12.40 -17.61
C ALA A 147 6.17 13.74 -17.53
N GLU A 148 6.57 14.30 -18.68
CA GLU A 148 7.19 15.61 -18.79
C GLU A 148 6.23 16.72 -18.31
N GLN A 149 4.98 16.71 -18.75
CA GLN A 149 3.98 17.70 -18.32
C GLN A 149 3.69 17.61 -16.82
N ILE A 150 3.62 16.39 -16.28
CA ILE A 150 3.46 16.16 -14.85
C ILE A 150 4.69 16.70 -14.09
N ALA A 151 5.91 16.39 -14.53
CA ALA A 151 7.13 16.89 -13.91
C ALA A 151 7.19 18.43 -13.92
N LEU A 152 6.83 19.07 -15.05
CA LEU A 152 6.75 20.53 -15.17
C LEU A 152 5.72 21.11 -14.21
N LEU A 153 4.54 20.48 -14.06
CA LEU A 153 3.54 20.90 -13.09
C LEU A 153 4.05 20.80 -11.65
N HIS A 154 4.94 19.84 -11.36
CA HIS A 154 5.63 19.70 -10.08
C HIS A 154 6.85 20.64 -9.91
N GLY A 155 7.14 21.50 -10.88
CA GLY A 155 8.20 22.51 -10.80
C GLY A 155 9.56 22.08 -11.36
N ALA A 156 9.61 21.02 -12.16
CA ALA A 156 10.83 20.63 -12.89
C ALA A 156 11.30 21.73 -13.85
N ASN A 157 12.63 21.87 -13.99
CA ASN A 157 13.25 22.84 -14.91
C ASN A 157 12.87 22.54 -16.38
N PRO A 158 12.18 23.46 -17.08
CA PRO A 158 11.76 23.24 -18.47
C PRO A 158 12.89 22.97 -19.46
N GLU A 159 14.06 23.57 -19.26
CA GLU A 159 15.21 23.37 -20.15
C GLU A 159 15.76 21.95 -20.03
N GLN A 160 15.83 21.42 -18.81
CA GLN A 160 16.31 20.06 -18.53
C GLN A 160 15.28 19.01 -18.97
N VAL A 161 13.98 19.28 -18.78
CA VAL A 161 12.91 18.43 -19.31
C VAL A 161 12.97 18.39 -20.83
N ALA A 162 13.08 19.53 -21.51
CA ALA A 162 13.17 19.61 -22.97
C ALA A 162 14.46 18.95 -23.52
N ALA A 163 15.56 19.02 -22.78
CA ALA A 163 16.82 18.38 -23.14
C ALA A 163 16.83 16.86 -22.88
N GLY A 164 15.83 16.32 -22.18
CA GLY A 164 15.80 14.91 -21.79
C GLY A 164 16.94 14.55 -20.81
N THR A 165 17.28 15.47 -19.90
CA THR A 165 18.32 15.30 -18.90
C THR A 165 18.12 14.02 -18.09
N ARG A 166 19.20 13.26 -17.87
CA ARG A 166 19.17 12.01 -17.10
C ARG A 166 19.70 12.24 -15.68
N LEU A 167 19.33 11.36 -14.75
CA LEU A 167 19.85 11.41 -13.38
C LEU A 167 21.39 11.36 -13.34
N SER A 168 22.02 10.58 -14.22
CA SER A 168 23.48 10.52 -14.38
C SER A 168 24.10 11.87 -14.75
N ASP A 169 23.40 12.67 -15.55
CA ASP A 169 23.89 13.98 -16.02
C ASP A 169 23.86 14.97 -14.85
N LEU A 170 22.78 14.96 -14.05
CA LEU A 170 22.69 15.77 -12.83
C LEU A 170 23.82 15.42 -11.86
N ARG A 171 24.08 14.12 -11.63
CA ARG A 171 25.17 13.63 -10.77
C ARG A 171 26.57 13.95 -11.30
N SER A 172 26.71 14.15 -12.61
CA SER A 172 28.01 14.46 -13.24
C SER A 172 28.31 15.96 -13.31
N MET A 173 27.29 16.83 -13.23
CA MET A 173 27.46 18.29 -13.15
C MET A 173 28.03 18.76 -11.79
N ASP A 174 28.12 17.85 -10.81
CA ASP A 174 28.56 18.07 -9.43
C ASP A 174 30.08 18.26 -9.23
N GLY A 175 30.81 18.67 -10.27
CA GLY A 175 32.23 19.05 -10.19
C GLY A 175 32.55 20.17 -9.18
N THR A 176 31.55 20.65 -8.43
CA THR A 176 31.61 21.66 -7.37
C THR A 176 31.63 21.09 -5.95
N GLY A 177 31.63 19.76 -5.74
CA GLY A 177 31.72 19.16 -4.41
C GLY A 177 30.43 19.23 -3.58
N ARG A 178 29.27 19.24 -4.23
CA ARG A 178 27.98 18.98 -3.56
C ARG A 178 27.83 17.49 -3.32
N ASP A 179 27.20 17.12 -2.21
CA ASP A 179 26.94 15.72 -1.92
C ASP A 179 25.78 15.23 -2.79
N SER A 180 25.85 13.98 -3.26
CA SER A 180 24.76 13.32 -4.01
C SER A 180 23.37 13.41 -3.35
N TRP A 181 23.36 13.62 -2.03
CA TRP A 181 22.16 13.90 -1.24
C TRP A 181 21.52 15.24 -1.64
N ASP A 182 22.29 16.32 -1.78
CA ASP A 182 21.77 17.66 -2.11
C ASP A 182 21.06 17.67 -3.48
N ILE A 183 21.58 16.93 -4.46
CA ILE A 183 20.90 16.77 -5.76
C ILE A 183 19.53 16.14 -5.58
N ALA A 184 19.40 15.10 -4.76
CA ALA A 184 18.13 14.40 -4.57
C ALA A 184 17.07 15.33 -3.94
N TRP A 185 17.44 16.26 -3.05
CA TRP A 185 16.48 17.23 -2.51
C TRP A 185 16.08 18.30 -3.52
N GLU A 186 16.99 18.66 -4.42
CA GLU A 186 16.79 19.70 -5.42
C GLU A 186 16.29 19.17 -6.77
N SER A 187 15.85 17.91 -6.87
CA SER A 187 15.44 17.30 -8.14
C SER A 187 14.27 16.32 -8.02
N CYS A 188 13.74 15.94 -9.17
CA CYS A 188 12.93 14.73 -9.34
C CYS A 188 13.47 13.83 -10.43
N CYS A 189 13.13 12.55 -10.32
CA CYS A 189 13.11 11.62 -11.44
C CYS A 189 11.68 11.39 -11.91
N PHE A 190 11.49 11.26 -13.21
CA PHE A 190 10.16 11.06 -13.79
C PHE A 190 10.21 10.21 -15.06
N GLY A 191 9.07 9.70 -15.48
CA GLY A 191 8.95 8.91 -16.70
C GLY A 191 7.60 8.21 -16.83
N GLN A 192 7.47 7.39 -17.86
CA GLN A 192 6.29 6.56 -18.12
C GLN A 192 6.63 5.09 -17.92
N ALA A 193 5.75 4.35 -17.25
CA ALA A 193 5.85 2.89 -17.11
C ALA A 193 4.44 2.27 -17.15
N GLY A 194 4.18 1.49 -18.20
CA GLY A 194 2.82 1.04 -18.51
C GLY A 194 1.87 2.24 -18.69
N ASP A 195 0.70 2.16 -18.08
CA ASP A 195 -0.33 3.20 -18.15
C ASP A 195 -0.08 4.36 -17.18
N TRP A 196 1.02 4.33 -16.42
CA TRP A 196 1.31 5.29 -15.37
C TRP A 196 2.48 6.20 -15.74
N ALA A 197 2.28 7.51 -15.66
CA ALA A 197 3.37 8.46 -15.48
C ALA A 197 3.78 8.43 -14.01
N PHE A 198 5.07 8.56 -13.71
CA PHE A 198 5.57 8.60 -12.34
C PHE A 198 6.48 9.81 -12.11
N VAL A 199 6.51 10.28 -10.86
CA VAL A 199 7.48 11.25 -10.35
C VAL A 199 7.98 10.77 -8.99
N MET A 200 9.31 10.76 -8.82
CA MET A 200 9.98 10.48 -7.56
C MET A 200 10.70 11.74 -7.07
N TYR A 201 10.49 12.13 -5.82
CA TYR A 201 11.03 13.37 -5.25
C TYR A 201 11.10 13.36 -3.72
N HIS A 202 11.98 14.17 -3.12
CA HIS A 202 12.00 14.38 -1.68
C HIS A 202 10.99 15.46 -1.25
N GLU A 203 11.13 16.64 -1.84
CA GLU A 203 10.25 17.79 -1.62
C GLU A 203 10.02 18.51 -2.95
N THR A 204 8.86 19.16 -3.08
CA THR A 204 8.59 20.07 -4.20
C THR A 204 8.99 21.49 -3.82
N PRO A 205 9.41 22.34 -4.78
CA PRO A 205 9.79 23.71 -4.47
C PRO A 205 8.63 24.53 -3.86
N PRO A 206 8.92 25.52 -3.00
CA PRO A 206 7.89 26.33 -2.35
C PRO A 206 6.94 26.99 -3.35
N GLY A 207 5.64 26.99 -3.02
CA GLY A 207 4.63 27.64 -3.85
C GLY A 207 4.13 26.81 -5.05
N ILE A 208 4.76 25.66 -5.35
CA ILE A 208 4.20 24.71 -6.32
C ILE A 208 2.95 24.04 -5.74
N ARG A 209 1.89 24.02 -6.55
CA ARG A 209 0.66 23.30 -6.27
C ARG A 209 0.24 22.49 -7.49
N ALA A 210 0.70 21.25 -7.56
CA ALA A 210 0.11 20.22 -8.40
C ALA A 210 -1.17 19.69 -7.73
N ASP A 211 -2.17 20.56 -7.57
CA ASP A 211 -3.43 20.19 -6.96
C ASP A 211 -4.31 19.36 -7.90
N SER A 212 -5.38 18.78 -7.35
CA SER A 212 -6.29 17.92 -8.12
C SER A 212 -6.89 18.64 -9.33
N ALA A 213 -7.15 19.96 -9.25
CA ALA A 213 -7.69 20.73 -10.36
C ALA A 213 -6.64 20.91 -11.48
N ALA A 214 -5.38 21.16 -11.13
CA ALA A 214 -4.30 21.26 -12.10
C ALA A 214 -4.01 19.91 -12.77
N LEU A 215 -3.99 18.82 -12.00
CA LEU A 215 -3.85 17.46 -12.53
C LEU A 215 -5.00 17.08 -13.46
N SER A 216 -6.25 17.40 -13.09
CA SER A 216 -7.43 17.14 -13.93
C SER A 216 -7.35 17.88 -15.27
N ARG A 217 -6.78 19.10 -15.30
CA ARG A 217 -6.56 19.85 -16.56
C ARG A 217 -5.54 19.18 -17.48
N LEU A 218 -4.65 18.35 -16.94
CA LEU A 218 -3.72 17.52 -17.71
C LEU A 218 -4.32 16.15 -18.09
N GLY A 219 -5.62 15.94 -17.88
CA GLY A 219 -6.28 14.66 -18.19
C GLY A 219 -6.07 13.58 -17.14
N VAL A 220 -5.48 13.91 -15.97
CA VAL A 220 -5.28 12.95 -14.88
C VAL A 220 -6.63 12.59 -14.26
N THR A 221 -6.95 11.29 -14.30
CA THR A 221 -8.13 10.70 -13.67
C THR A 221 -7.78 9.96 -12.38
N GLU A 222 -6.56 9.45 -12.26
CA GLU A 222 -6.13 8.67 -11.10
C GLU A 222 -4.74 9.08 -10.65
N THR A 223 -4.57 9.19 -9.33
CA THR A 223 -3.30 9.50 -8.69
C THR A 223 -3.07 8.55 -7.53
N VAL A 224 -1.91 7.91 -7.48
CA VAL A 224 -1.43 7.16 -6.33
C VAL A 224 -0.19 7.83 -5.78
N ARG A 225 -0.16 8.14 -4.49
CA ARG A 225 1.01 8.69 -3.82
C ARG A 225 1.43 7.81 -2.67
N LEU A 226 2.69 7.41 -2.72
CA LEU A 226 3.39 6.73 -1.65
C LEU A 226 4.41 7.71 -1.04
N SER A 227 4.46 7.83 0.30
CA SER A 227 5.50 8.63 0.95
C SER A 227 6.17 7.89 2.12
N ALA A 228 7.49 7.94 2.21
CA ALA A 228 8.31 7.33 3.26
C ALA A 228 8.88 8.38 4.22
N THR A 229 8.72 8.16 5.53
CA THR A 229 9.29 8.99 6.60
C THR A 229 10.15 8.14 7.54
N ALA A 230 11.46 8.10 7.30
CA ALA A 230 12.44 7.27 8.01
C ALA A 230 12.45 7.51 9.52
N ALA A 231 12.36 8.78 9.96
CA ALA A 231 12.41 9.12 11.38
C ALA A 231 11.31 8.45 12.22
N LYS A 232 10.25 7.95 11.58
CA LYS A 232 9.14 7.24 12.24
C LYS A 232 8.87 5.86 11.61
N ALA A 233 9.63 5.47 10.60
CA ALA A 233 9.29 4.38 9.69
C ALA A 233 7.82 4.45 9.22
N ILE A 234 7.27 5.67 9.05
CA ILE A 234 5.89 5.85 8.60
C ILE A 234 5.89 5.91 7.08
N TYR A 235 5.10 5.04 6.49
CA TYR A 235 4.85 5.03 5.06
C TYR A 235 3.39 5.34 4.84
N THR A 236 3.10 6.12 3.82
CA THR A 236 1.74 6.56 3.55
C THR A 236 1.31 6.09 2.18
N PHE A 237 0.01 5.85 2.04
CA PHE A 237 -0.66 5.59 0.78
C PHE A 237 -1.85 6.54 0.67
N ASP A 238 -1.88 7.31 -0.42
CA ASP A 238 -3.01 8.15 -0.81
C ASP A 238 -3.41 7.76 -2.23
N TYR A 239 -4.70 7.51 -2.45
CA TYR A 239 -5.24 7.15 -3.74
C TYR A 239 -6.45 8.03 -4.06
N THR A 240 -6.39 8.69 -5.20
CA THR A 240 -7.46 9.53 -5.73
C THR A 240 -7.88 9.02 -7.09
N ARG A 241 -9.19 8.98 -7.32
CA ARG A 241 -9.81 8.65 -8.61
C ARG A 241 -10.93 9.63 -8.91
N ASP A 242 -10.92 10.18 -10.12
CA ASP A 242 -11.87 11.17 -10.62
C ASP A 242 -12.04 12.37 -9.66
N GLY A 243 -10.90 12.85 -9.13
CA GLY A 243 -10.84 13.96 -8.18
C GLY A 243 -11.35 13.63 -6.77
N ARG A 244 -11.67 12.37 -6.48
CA ARG A 244 -12.16 11.90 -5.17
C ARG A 244 -11.14 10.98 -4.53
N ARG A 245 -10.83 11.23 -3.27
CA ARG A 245 -9.99 10.32 -2.47
C ARG A 245 -10.75 9.01 -2.22
N ILE A 246 -10.09 7.90 -2.51
CA ILE A 246 -10.56 6.54 -2.25
C ILE A 246 -9.99 6.14 -0.89
N ASP A 247 -10.82 6.18 0.14
CA ASP A 247 -10.45 5.95 1.54
C ASP A 247 -11.64 5.35 2.29
N ASP A 248 -11.33 4.70 3.42
CA ASP A 248 -12.29 4.11 4.36
C ASP A 248 -12.39 4.93 5.66
N ASP A 249 -12.02 6.22 5.60
CA ASP A 249 -11.93 7.15 6.73
C ASP A 249 -11.00 6.68 7.87
N TRP A 250 -10.18 5.68 7.59
CA TRP A 250 -9.14 5.15 8.48
C TRP A 250 -7.85 5.96 8.41
N GLY A 251 -7.79 6.92 7.48
CA GLY A 251 -6.62 7.74 7.23
C GLY A 251 -5.53 6.96 6.52
N VAL A 252 -4.33 7.50 6.61
CA VAL A 252 -3.14 6.92 6.00
C VAL A 252 -2.77 5.59 6.67
N LEU A 253 -2.57 4.52 5.89
CA LEU A 253 -2.00 3.26 6.40
C LEU A 253 -0.51 3.45 6.67
N GLU A 254 -0.11 3.34 7.94
CA GLU A 254 1.30 3.21 8.32
C GLU A 254 1.74 1.74 8.20
N LEU A 255 2.54 1.43 7.18
CA LEU A 255 2.96 0.04 6.88
C LEU A 255 3.72 -0.66 8.02
N ILE A 256 4.31 0.08 8.95
CA ILE A 256 4.95 -0.50 10.14
C ILE A 256 3.99 -1.22 11.09
N TRP A 257 2.70 -0.93 11.02
CA TRP A 257 1.67 -1.61 11.80
C TRP A 257 0.96 -2.70 10.99
N TYR A 258 1.45 -3.01 9.78
CA TYR A 258 0.91 -4.11 8.99
C TYR A 258 1.21 -5.45 9.66
N GLU A 259 0.16 -6.21 9.93
CA GLU A 259 0.26 -7.57 10.46
C GLU A 259 -0.17 -8.57 9.38
N ARG A 260 0.73 -9.50 9.05
CA ARG A 260 0.41 -10.58 8.11
C ARG A 260 -0.77 -11.38 8.58
N GLY A 261 -1.65 -11.76 7.66
CA GLY A 261 -2.88 -12.46 8.07
C GLY A 261 -4.01 -11.53 8.46
N ARG A 262 -3.82 -10.21 8.47
CA ARG A 262 -4.88 -9.24 8.74
C ARG A 262 -5.15 -8.36 7.54
N ALA A 263 -6.42 -8.04 7.34
CA ALA A 263 -6.81 -6.95 6.46
C ALA A 263 -6.33 -5.61 7.06
N PRO A 264 -5.53 -4.81 6.34
CA PRO A 264 -5.13 -3.48 6.78
C PRO A 264 -6.20 -2.41 6.55
N TYR A 265 -7.17 -2.65 5.67
CA TYR A 265 -8.26 -1.73 5.36
C TYR A 265 -9.62 -2.23 5.85
N TYR A 266 -10.59 -1.33 5.88
CA TYR A 266 -11.97 -1.65 6.24
C TYR A 266 -12.54 -2.71 5.29
N ARG A 267 -13.15 -3.75 5.85
CA ARG A 267 -13.65 -4.87 5.05
C ARG A 267 -14.99 -4.53 4.44
N GLY A 268 -15.07 -4.67 3.11
CA GLY A 268 -16.21 -4.19 2.33
C GLY A 268 -16.20 -2.68 2.07
N GLY A 269 -15.11 -1.99 2.43
CA GLY A 269 -14.88 -0.58 2.11
C GLY A 269 -14.37 -0.37 0.68
N GLN A 270 -14.05 0.88 0.36
CA GLN A 270 -13.50 1.29 -0.93
C GLN A 270 -12.10 0.73 -1.18
N LEU A 271 -11.30 0.45 -0.13
CA LEU A 271 -9.96 -0.13 -0.24
C LEU A 271 -9.94 -1.65 -0.06
N ASP A 272 -11.09 -2.33 -0.01
CA ASP A 272 -11.16 -3.79 0.14
C ASP A 272 -10.49 -4.53 -1.03
N PHE A 273 -10.38 -3.91 -2.21
CA PHE A 273 -9.62 -4.48 -3.32
C PHE A 273 -8.11 -4.62 -3.00
N LEU A 274 -7.55 -3.77 -2.12
CA LEU A 274 -6.18 -3.94 -1.64
C LEU A 274 -6.08 -5.04 -0.59
N ASN A 275 -7.06 -5.20 0.30
CA ASN A 275 -7.11 -6.36 1.20
C ASN A 275 -7.02 -7.67 0.39
N ARG A 276 -7.73 -7.73 -0.75
CA ARG A 276 -7.69 -8.87 -1.69
C ARG A 276 -6.30 -9.09 -2.26
N ALA A 277 -5.70 -8.05 -2.82
CA ALA A 277 -4.37 -8.15 -3.45
C ALA A 277 -3.27 -8.52 -2.43
N ILE A 278 -3.32 -7.95 -1.23
CA ILE A 278 -2.38 -8.25 -0.14
C ILE A 278 -2.49 -9.71 0.28
N ARG A 279 -3.70 -10.18 0.56
CA ARG A 279 -3.93 -11.58 0.94
C ARG A 279 -3.47 -12.56 -0.15
N ARG A 280 -3.66 -12.21 -1.42
CA ARG A 280 -3.17 -13.01 -2.55
C ARG A 280 -1.64 -13.05 -2.55
N ALA A 281 -0.99 -11.91 -2.40
CA ALA A 281 0.47 -11.83 -2.29
C ALA A 281 1.01 -12.71 -1.14
N GLU A 282 0.35 -12.72 0.02
CA GLU A 282 0.76 -13.55 1.16
C GLU A 282 0.67 -15.07 0.90
N LEU A 283 -0.26 -15.50 0.03
CA LEU A 283 -0.48 -16.90 -0.30
C LEU A 283 0.37 -17.37 -1.47
N ASP A 284 0.48 -16.53 -2.51
CA ASP A 284 1.14 -16.87 -3.76
C ASP A 284 2.67 -16.62 -3.69
N HIS A 285 3.12 -15.70 -2.82
CA HIS A 285 4.54 -15.36 -2.61
C HIS A 285 4.97 -15.50 -1.15
N PRO A 286 4.98 -16.72 -0.59
CA PRO A 286 5.44 -16.98 0.77
C PRO A 286 6.90 -16.53 0.99
N GLU A 287 7.73 -16.54 -0.05
CA GLU A 287 9.13 -16.09 -0.01
C GLU A 287 9.30 -14.60 0.31
N LEU A 288 8.30 -13.75 0.03
CA LEU A 288 8.32 -12.36 0.43
C LEU A 288 8.06 -12.30 1.93
N THR A 289 9.11 -12.18 2.74
CA THR A 289 9.00 -12.02 4.19
C THR A 289 8.95 -10.55 4.62
N ASP A 290 9.48 -9.63 3.82
CA ASP A 290 9.41 -8.19 4.09
C ASP A 290 8.00 -7.65 3.77
N GLU A 291 7.41 -6.93 4.71
CA GLU A 291 6.05 -6.37 4.60
C GLU A 291 5.93 -5.29 3.52
N PHE A 292 7.00 -4.53 3.27
CA PHE A 292 7.02 -3.49 2.25
C PHE A 292 7.05 -4.10 0.86
N GLU A 293 7.92 -5.10 0.64
CA GLU A 293 7.98 -5.82 -0.64
C GLU A 293 6.63 -6.45 -0.99
N LEU A 294 5.99 -7.07 0.02
CA LEU A 294 4.67 -7.66 -0.13
C LEU A 294 3.60 -6.61 -0.47
N TYR A 295 3.61 -5.48 0.24
CA TYR A 295 2.65 -4.41 0.00
C TYR A 295 2.82 -3.75 -1.37
N PHE A 296 4.07 -3.49 -1.80
CA PHE A 296 4.36 -2.96 -3.13
C PHE A 296 3.94 -3.94 -4.24
N HIS A 297 4.14 -5.25 -4.03
CA HIS A 297 3.65 -6.27 -4.96
C HIS A 297 2.12 -6.29 -5.04
N ALA A 298 1.44 -6.14 -3.90
CA ALA A 298 -0.02 -6.05 -3.86
C ALA A 298 -0.55 -4.81 -4.60
N LEU A 299 0.09 -3.65 -4.42
CA LEU A 299 -0.25 -2.42 -5.14
C LEU A 299 -0.10 -2.58 -6.65
N GLU A 300 1.00 -3.18 -7.10
CA GLU A 300 1.20 -3.49 -8.51
C GLU A 300 0.11 -4.41 -9.05
N THR A 301 -0.25 -5.46 -8.31
CA THR A 301 -1.29 -6.41 -8.74
C THR A 301 -2.66 -5.74 -8.79
N ALA A 302 -2.95 -4.86 -7.83
CA ALA A 302 -4.25 -4.19 -7.70
C ALA A 302 -4.45 -3.03 -8.68
N LEU A 303 -3.40 -2.24 -8.93
CA LEU A 303 -3.48 -0.96 -9.63
C LEU A 303 -2.63 -0.92 -10.92
N GLY A 304 -1.81 -1.95 -11.16
CA GLY A 304 -0.93 -2.02 -12.32
C GLY A 304 0.28 -1.08 -12.24
N LEU A 305 0.64 -0.60 -11.04
CA LEU A 305 1.78 0.30 -10.83
C LEU A 305 3.10 -0.33 -11.27
N GLN A 306 3.92 0.43 -11.98
CA GLN A 306 5.20 -0.05 -12.53
C GLN A 306 6.27 1.03 -12.48
N LEU A 307 7.53 0.61 -12.42
CA LEU A 307 8.70 1.49 -12.51
C LEU A 307 9.77 0.90 -13.43
N PRO A 308 10.52 1.73 -14.17
CA PRO A 308 11.58 1.26 -15.05
C PRO A 308 12.85 0.94 -14.25
N ARG A 309 12.88 -0.24 -13.61
CA ARG A 309 13.97 -0.69 -12.72
C ARG A 309 15.37 -0.41 -13.26
N GLN A 310 15.67 -0.91 -14.46
CA GLN A 310 17.01 -0.78 -15.03
C GLN A 310 17.39 0.69 -15.21
N ALA A 311 16.48 1.53 -15.70
CA ALA A 311 16.75 2.94 -15.91
C ALA A 311 17.00 3.70 -14.59
N ILE A 312 16.29 3.32 -13.52
CA ILE A 312 16.50 3.91 -12.19
C ILE A 312 17.85 3.46 -11.62
N GLN A 313 18.14 2.14 -11.66
CA GLN A 313 19.38 1.57 -11.12
C GLN A 313 20.64 2.07 -11.85
N GLU A 314 20.55 2.26 -13.17
CA GLU A 314 21.64 2.78 -14.01
C GLU A 314 21.68 4.32 -14.06
N ALA A 315 20.78 5.01 -13.33
CA ALA A 315 20.62 6.46 -13.35
C ALA A 315 20.39 7.05 -14.77
N THR A 316 19.82 6.27 -15.68
CA THR A 316 19.45 6.72 -17.04
C THR A 316 18.01 7.21 -17.15
N VAL A 317 17.22 7.08 -16.07
CA VAL A 317 15.90 7.68 -15.91
C VAL A 317 15.98 9.20 -16.10
N GLN A 318 14.94 9.79 -16.70
CA GLN A 318 14.88 11.24 -16.86
C GLN A 318 14.79 11.91 -15.49
N ALA A 319 15.52 13.00 -15.34
CA ALA A 319 15.56 13.78 -14.13
C ALA A 319 15.71 15.26 -14.44
N ALA A 320 15.17 16.09 -13.57
CA ALA A 320 15.30 17.53 -13.66
C ALA A 320 15.43 18.10 -12.24
N GLN A 321 16.26 19.13 -12.12
CA GLN A 321 16.30 19.99 -10.96
C GLN A 321 15.02 20.82 -10.89
N TRP A 322 14.70 21.26 -9.68
CA TRP A 322 13.67 22.24 -9.43
C TRP A 322 14.02 23.59 -10.04
N VAL A 323 13.02 24.28 -10.58
CA VAL A 323 13.15 25.71 -10.88
C VAL A 323 13.42 26.43 -9.57
N ARG A 324 14.62 27.00 -9.44
CA ARG A 324 14.92 27.89 -8.33
C ARG A 324 14.14 29.18 -8.53
N SER A 325 13.22 29.49 -7.63
CA SER A 325 12.73 30.86 -7.49
C SER A 325 13.91 31.69 -7.02
N ASN A 326 14.45 32.53 -7.91
CA ASN A 326 15.34 33.61 -7.47
C ASN A 326 14.55 34.42 -6.43
N GLY A 327 15.07 34.46 -5.19
CA GLY A 327 14.53 35.30 -4.12
C GLY A 327 14.58 36.78 -4.46
#